data_AF-A0A0B7BP31-F1
#
_entry.id   AF-A0A0B7BP31-F1
#
_cell.length_a   1.000
_cell.length_b   1.000
_cell.length_c   1.000
_cell.angle_alpha   90.00
_cell.angle_beta   90.00
_cell.angle_gamma   90.00
#
_symmetry.space_group_name_H-M   'P 1'
#
loop_
_entity.id
_entity.type
_entity.pdbx_description
1 polymer ?
#
loop_
_entity_poly.entity_id
_entity_poly.type
_entity_poly.pdbx_seq_one_letter_code
_entity_poly.pdbx_strand_id
1 'polypeptide(L)'
;MNINIAKTEVMNIGRKHNTLNINGSTIKQVQEFKYLGSIFTEDGRLDRKIETRVQKANAITYQLAPLLRHPNISLTAKQQMIN
;
A
#
# COMPACT_ATOMS: atom_id res chain seq x y z
N MET A 1 6.06 6.63 29.47
CA MET A 1 5.92 6.07 28.10
C MET A 1 7.16 6.47 27.32
N ASN A 2 7.96 5.53 26.81
CA ASN A 2 9.17 5.81 26.03
C ASN A 2 8.92 5.43 24.57
N ILE A 3 9.01 6.41 23.66
CA ILE A 3 8.87 6.19 22.21
C ILE A 3 10.26 5.93 21.62
N ASN A 4 10.38 4.89 20.80
CA ASN A 4 11.62 4.64 20.05
C ASN A 4 11.64 5.50 18.79
N ILE A 5 12.32 6.64 18.87
CA ILE A 5 12.39 7.64 17.79
C ILE A 5 12.96 7.05 16.50
N ALA A 6 13.93 6.14 16.60
CA ALA A 6 14.55 5.50 15.42
C ALA A 6 13.59 4.56 14.65
N LYS A 7 12.53 4.07 15.31
CA LYS A 7 11.51 3.19 14.71
C LYS A 7 10.19 3.90 14.42
N THR A 8 10.06 5.17 14.78
CA THR A 8 8.83 5.94 14.62
C THR A 8 8.96 6.89 13.45
N GLU A 9 7.94 6.89 12.60
CA GLU A 9 7.76 7.82 11.50
C GLU A 9 6.40 8.49 11.66
N VAL A 10 6.27 9.74 11.21
CA VAL A 10 5.00 10.46 11.24
C VAL A 10 4.62 10.96 9.86
N MET A 11 3.33 10.90 9.54
CA MET A 11 2.77 11.50 8.34
C MET A 11 1.96 12.72 8.75
N ASN A 12 2.17 13.83 8.05
CA ASN A 12 1.32 15.00 8.22
C ASN A 12 0.12 14.90 7.27
N ILE A 13 -1.08 15.14 7.77
CA ILE A 13 -2.31 15.11 6.97
C ILE A 13 -2.97 16.50 7.06
N GLY A 14 -3.18 17.13 5.92
CA GLY A 14 -3.79 18.46 5.80
C GLY A 14 -2.83 19.54 5.33
N ARG A 15 -3.31 20.79 5.29
CA ARG A 15 -2.60 21.89 4.60
C ARG A 15 -1.35 22.41 5.32
N LYS A 16 -1.25 22.23 6.63
CA LYS A 16 -0.16 22.77 7.45
C LYS A 16 0.83 21.66 7.77
N HIS A 17 2.09 21.82 7.38
CA HIS A 17 3.18 20.92 7.77
C HIS A 17 3.78 21.39 9.09
N ASN A 18 3.63 20.57 10.12
CA ASN A 18 4.26 20.78 11.42
C ASN A 18 5.31 19.70 11.65
N THR A 19 6.43 20.05 12.26
CA THR A 19 7.43 19.09 12.71
C THR A 19 7.06 18.58 14.10
N LEU A 20 7.21 17.26 14.33
CA LEU A 20 6.97 16.67 15.64
C LEU A 20 8.30 16.42 16.35
N ASN A 21 8.51 17.10 17.48
CA ASN A 21 9.67 16.95 18.34
C ASN A 21 9.30 16.17 19.60
N ILE A 22 10.04 15.10 19.90
CA ILE A 22 9.90 14.31 21.12
C ILE A 22 11.27 14.26 21.79
N ASN A 23 11.35 14.71 23.06
CA ASN A 23 12.58 14.72 23.86
C ASN A 23 13.77 15.39 23.14
N GLY A 24 13.51 16.53 22.47
CA GLY A 24 14.54 17.28 21.74
C GLY A 24 14.95 16.67 20.39
N SER A 25 14.37 15.55 19.99
CA SER A 25 14.63 14.91 18.69
C SER A 25 13.42 15.04 17.77
N THR A 26 13.64 15.45 16.53
CA THR A 26 12.61 15.51 15.49
C THR A 26 12.33 14.12 14.95
N ILE A 27 11.06 13.72 14.89
CA ILE A 27 10.67 12.45 14.27
C ILE A 27 10.67 12.59 12.75
N LYS A 28 11.13 11.54 12.06
CA LYS A 28 11.13 11.45 10.60
C LYS A 28 9.71 11.61 10.04
N GLN A 29 9.54 12.53 9.11
CA GLN A 29 8.28 12.72 8.38
C GLN A 29 8.26 11.90 7.08
N VAL A 30 7.11 11.32 6.74
CA VAL A 30 6.92 10.52 5.52
C VAL A 30 5.69 10.97 4.74
N GLN A 31 5.80 10.91 3.41
CA GLN A 31 4.73 11.27 2.47
C GLN A 31 3.81 10.10 2.14
N GLU A 32 4.30 8.86 2.28
CA GLU A 32 3.53 7.63 2.13
C GLU A 32 3.62 6.80 3.42
N PHE A 33 2.47 6.31 3.90
CA PHE A 33 2.39 5.44 5.06
C PHE A 33 1.74 4.12 4.65
N LYS A 34 2.42 3.02 4.95
CA LYS A 34 1.93 1.67 4.65
C LYS A 34 1.38 1.06 5.92
N TYR A 35 0.10 0.72 5.91
CA TYR A 35 -0.57 0.10 7.04
C TYR A 35 -1.52 -1.00 6.59
N LEU A 36 -1.33 -2.21 7.12
CA LEU A 36 -2.14 -3.40 6.83
C LEU A 36 -2.37 -3.61 5.32
N GLY A 37 -1.31 -3.42 4.52
CA GLY A 37 -1.36 -3.60 3.07
C GLY A 37 -2.02 -2.46 2.27
N SER A 38 -2.50 -1.41 2.95
CA SER A 38 -2.98 -0.17 2.33
C SER A 38 -1.88 0.90 2.35
N ILE A 39 -1.92 1.79 1.35
CA ILE A 39 -1.06 2.97 1.26
C ILE A 39 -1.93 4.20 1.51
N PHE A 40 -1.43 5.08 2.37
CA PHE A 40 -1.96 6.42 2.63
C PHE A 40 -0.93 7.44 2.15
N THR A 41 -1.41 8.55 1.60
CA THR A 41 -0.57 9.66 1.14
C THR A 41 -0.89 10.91 1.95
N GLU A 42 0.09 11.78 2.14
CA GLU A 42 -0.08 13.02 2.90
C GLU A 42 -1.11 13.99 2.28
N ASP A 43 -1.32 13.92 0.97
CA ASP A 43 -2.31 14.70 0.23
C ASP A 43 -3.76 14.18 0.37
N GLY A 44 -3.93 13.04 1.05
CA GLY A 44 -5.22 12.40 1.28
C GLY A 44 -5.87 11.78 0.03
N ARG A 45 -5.18 11.74 -1.11
CA ARG A 45 -5.71 11.16 -2.35
C ARG A 45 -5.69 9.63 -2.31
N LEU A 46 -6.57 9.04 -3.10
CA LEU A 46 -6.67 7.58 -3.22
C LEU A 46 -5.92 7.03 -4.45
N ASP A 47 -5.41 7.90 -5.33
CA ASP A 47 -4.79 7.55 -6.60
C ASP A 47 -3.70 6.49 -6.41
N ARG A 48 -2.77 6.76 -5.48
CA ARG A 48 -1.66 5.86 -5.16
C ARG A 48 -2.10 4.50 -4.63
N LYS A 49 -3.15 4.49 -3.79
CA LYS A 49 -3.74 3.27 -3.24
C LYS A 49 -4.40 2.43 -4.33
N ILE A 50 -5.15 3.08 -5.23
CA ILE A 50 -5.83 2.42 -6.36
C ILE A 50 -4.79 1.86 -7.32
N GLU A 51 -3.80 2.67 -7.71
CA GLU A 51 -2.71 2.27 -8.60
C GLU A 51 -1.97 1.04 -8.05
N THR A 52 -1.61 1.06 -6.76
CA THR A 52 -0.94 -0.08 -6.12
C THR A 52 -1.79 -1.35 -6.16
N ARG A 53 -3.11 -1.24 -6.00
CA ARG A 53 -4.02 -2.39 -6.10
C ARG A 53 -4.11 -2.92 -7.53
N VAL A 54 -4.19 -2.04 -8.51
CA VAL A 54 -4.18 -2.39 -9.94
C VAL A 54 -2.87 -3.09 -10.31
N GLN A 55 -1.73 -2.55 -9.89
CA GLN A 55 -0.42 -3.17 -10.14
C GLN A 55 -0.32 -4.58 -9.53
N LYS A 56 -0.81 -4.78 -8.30
CA LYS A 56 -0.86 -6.10 -7.67
C LYS A 56 -1.77 -7.08 -8.43
N ALA A 57 -2.97 -6.64 -8.82
CA ALA A 57 -3.89 -7.46 -9.59
C ALA A 57 -3.30 -7.85 -10.96
N ASN A 58 -2.63 -6.91 -11.64
CA ASN A 58 -1.94 -7.15 -12.91
C ASN A 58 -0.80 -8.16 -12.74
N ALA A 59 0.01 -8.05 -11.68
CA ALA A 59 1.08 -8.98 -11.40
C ALA A 59 0.55 -10.42 -11.19
N ILE A 60 -0.52 -10.59 -10.41
CA ILE A 60 -1.15 -11.89 -10.19
C ILE A 60 -1.75 -12.43 -11.50
N THR A 61 -2.47 -11.60 -12.24
CA THR A 61 -3.07 -11.99 -13.53
C THR A 61 -2.01 -12.44 -14.53
N TYR A 62 -0.88 -11.74 -14.56
CA TYR A 62 0.26 -12.11 -15.42
C TYR A 62 0.84 -13.47 -15.02
N GLN A 63 1.03 -13.72 -13.72
CA GLN A 63 1.51 -15.00 -13.21
C GLN A 63 0.54 -16.16 -13.52
N LEU A 64 -0.77 -15.91 -13.46
CA LEU A 64 -1.81 -16.89 -13.76
C LEU A 64 -2.09 -17.06 -15.26
N ALA A 65 -1.54 -16.20 -16.13
CA ALA A 65 -1.84 -16.19 -17.56
C ALA A 65 -1.70 -17.57 -18.25
N PRO A 66 -0.68 -18.42 -17.95
CA PRO A 66 -0.58 -19.74 -18.55
C PRO A 66 -1.77 -20.65 -18.22
N LEU A 67 -2.28 -20.60 -16.98
CA LEU A 67 -3.42 -21.39 -16.53
C LEU A 67 -4.74 -20.85 -17.11
N LEU A 68 -4.91 -19.52 -17.08
CA LEU A 68 -6.10 -18.87 -17.61
C LEU A 68 -6.26 -19.10 -19.12
N ARG A 69 -5.15 -19.17 -19.86
CA ARG A 69 -5.13 -19.44 -21.31
C ARG A 69 -5.14 -20.93 -21.66
N HIS A 70 -4.99 -21.83 -20.68
CA HIS A 70 -4.91 -23.26 -20.96
C HIS A 70 -6.26 -23.81 -21.46
N PRO A 71 -6.30 -24.54 -22.59
CA PRO A 71 -7.56 -25.00 -23.19
C PRO A 71 -8.25 -26.08 -22.35
N ASN A 72 -7.49 -26.92 -21.64
CA ASN A 72 -8.04 -28.06 -20.88
C ASN A 72 -8.47 -27.70 -19.45
N ILE A 73 -8.42 -26.42 -19.06
CA ILE A 73 -8.91 -25.97 -17.76
C ILE A 73 -10.31 -25.41 -17.96
N SER A 74 -11.28 -25.90 -17.19
CA SER A 74 -12.67 -25.47 -17.29
C SER A 74 -12.83 -23.99 -16.92
N LEU A 75 -13.83 -23.32 -17.50
CA LEU A 75 -14.13 -21.92 -17.19
C LEU A 75 -14.45 -21.72 -15.70
N THR A 76 -15.16 -22.67 -15.08
CA THR A 76 -15.49 -22.65 -13.65
C THR A 76 -14.24 -22.67 -12.78
N ALA A 77 -13.26 -23.52 -13.10
CA ALA A 77 -11.99 -23.57 -12.35
C ALA A 77 -11.19 -22.27 -12.52
N LYS A 78 -11.17 -21.68 -13.73
CA LYS A 78 -10.53 -20.38 -13.98
C LYS A 78 -11.18 -19.25 -13.18
N GLN A 79 -12.51 -19.24 -13.08
CA GLN A 79 -13.25 -18.25 -12.28
C GLN A 79 -12.94 -18.37 -10.79
N GLN A 80 -12.82 -19.60 -10.25
CA GLN A 80 -12.42 -19.83 -8.86
C GLN A 80 -10.98 -19.42 -8.54
N MET A 81 -10.09 -19.35 -9.54
CA MET A 81 -8.70 -18.90 -9.33
C MET A 81 -8.57 -17.38 -9.22
N ILE A 82 -9.53 -16.62 -9.76
CA ILE A 82 -9.51 -15.15 -9.80
C ILE A 82 -10.32 -14.54 -8.65
N ASN A 83 -11.36 -15.24 -8.17
CA ASN A 83 -12.24 -14.82 -7.08
C ASN A 83 -11.66 -15.20 -5.70
#